data_AF-A0A6A5CCP3-F1
#
_entry.id   AF-A0A6A5CCP3-F1
#
_cell.length_a   1.000
_cell.length_b   1.000
_cell.length_c   1.000
_cell.angle_alpha   90.00
_cell.angle_beta   90.00
_cell.angle_gamma   90.00
#
_symmetry.space_group_name_H-M   'P 1'
#
loop_
_entity.id
_entity.type
_entity.pdbx_description
1 polymer ?
#
loop_
_entity_poly.entity_id
_entity_poly.type
_entity_poly.pdbx_seq_one_letter_code
_entity_poly.pdbx_strand_id
1 'polypeptide(L)'
;MGKVHGSLARAGKVRNQTPKVDKQPFKGKRKTGRSKKRFLYNKRYASLKKGTNPLRMKLNSIAMQQEIKAKKKARIEEIAQKKKEAGKKEK
;
A
#
# COMPACT_ATOMS: atom_id res chain seq x y z
N MET A 1 24.43 -19.91 28.06
CA MET A 1 23.95 -20.11 26.67
C MET A 1 24.42 -18.93 25.81
N GLY A 2 25.60 -19.06 25.20
CA GLY A 2 26.30 -17.96 24.53
C GLY A 2 25.85 -17.72 23.08
N LYS A 3 26.22 -16.56 22.55
CA LYS A 3 26.03 -16.18 21.14
C LYS A 3 26.88 -17.10 20.25
N VAL A 4 26.27 -18.13 19.67
CA VAL A 4 26.97 -19.15 18.87
C VAL A 4 27.29 -18.62 17.46
N HIS A 5 28.49 -18.91 16.95
CA HIS A 5 28.96 -18.55 15.61
C HIS A 5 28.21 -19.29 14.49
N GLY A 6 28.21 -18.72 13.29
CA GLY A 6 27.52 -19.24 12.08
C GLY A 6 28.03 -20.60 11.64
N SER A 7 27.32 -21.67 11.98
CA SER A 7 27.53 -22.98 11.36
C SER A 7 26.67 -23.15 10.10
N LEU A 8 27.10 -24.03 9.19
CA LEU A 8 26.38 -24.38 7.96
C LEU A 8 24.95 -24.90 8.23
N ALA A 9 24.72 -25.51 9.39
CA ALA A 9 23.39 -25.97 9.83
C ALA A 9 22.36 -24.85 10.00
N ARG A 10 22.76 -23.56 9.98
CA ARG A 10 21.88 -22.40 10.12
C ARG A 10 21.60 -21.69 8.79
N ALA A 11 22.11 -22.23 7.67
CA ALA A 11 21.84 -21.72 6.34
C ALA A 11 20.33 -21.72 6.06
N GLY A 12 19.80 -20.60 5.57
CA GLY A 12 18.38 -20.47 5.25
C GLY A 12 17.42 -20.38 6.45
N LYS A 13 17.88 -20.46 7.71
CA LYS A 13 17.04 -20.44 8.93
C LYS A 13 15.95 -19.37 8.88
N VAL A 14 16.33 -18.12 8.59
CA VAL A 14 15.39 -16.99 8.59
C VAL A 14 14.39 -17.08 7.44
N ARG A 15 14.85 -17.43 6.23
CA ARG A 15 13.98 -17.53 5.05
C ARG A 15 12.96 -18.67 5.16
N ASN A 16 13.33 -19.77 5.81
CA ASN A 16 12.43 -20.91 6.03
C ASN A 16 11.46 -20.64 7.20
N GLN A 17 11.88 -19.85 8.19
CA GLN A 17 11.01 -19.45 9.30
C GLN A 17 9.95 -18.42 8.90
N THR A 18 10.24 -17.54 7.94
CA THR A 18 9.27 -16.51 7.53
C THR A 18 8.04 -17.14 6.87
N PRO A 19 6.81 -16.82 7.35
CA PRO A 19 5.60 -17.36 6.75
C PRO A 19 5.47 -16.90 5.29
N LYS A 20 5.01 -17.81 4.42
CA LYS A 20 4.79 -17.48 3.02
C LYS A 20 3.55 -16.60 2.90
N VAL A 21 3.77 -15.34 2.52
CA VAL A 21 2.67 -14.39 2.25
C VAL A 21 2.50 -14.26 0.73
N ASP A 22 1.31 -14.56 0.24
CA ASP A 22 0.97 -14.39 -1.17
C ASP A 22 0.82 -12.92 -1.56
N LYS A 23 1.12 -12.64 -2.82
CA LYS A 23 0.97 -11.30 -3.37
C LYS A 23 -0.52 -11.00 -3.51
N GLN A 24 -0.92 -9.83 -3.03
CA GLN A 24 -2.28 -9.32 -3.24
C GLN A 24 -2.60 -9.25 -4.74
N PRO A 25 -3.84 -9.58 -5.16
CA PRO A 25 -4.23 -9.53 -6.56
C PRO A 25 -4.07 -8.12 -7.10
N PHE A 26 -3.39 -8.01 -8.24
CA PHE A 26 -3.18 -6.72 -8.88
C PHE A 26 -4.51 -6.19 -9.41
N LYS A 27 -4.93 -5.01 -8.94
CA LYS A 27 -6.14 -4.33 -9.46
C LYS A 27 -6.00 -3.83 -10.91
N GLY A 28 -4.89 -4.12 -11.60
CA GLY A 28 -4.62 -3.73 -12.98
C GLY A 28 -3.12 -3.60 -13.28
N LYS A 29 -2.73 -3.56 -14.55
CA LYS A 29 -1.32 -3.41 -14.95
C LYS A 29 -0.76 -2.07 -14.48
N ARG A 30 0.49 -2.06 -14.00
CA ARG A 30 1.19 -0.80 -13.67
C ARG A 30 1.39 0.02 -14.95
N LYS A 31 1.21 1.34 -14.86
CA LYS A 31 1.57 2.27 -15.93
C LYS A 31 3.06 2.16 -16.26
N THR A 32 3.41 2.08 -17.54
CA THR A 32 4.79 1.96 -18.05
C THR A 32 5.15 3.12 -19.00
N GLY A 33 6.45 3.33 -19.24
CA GLY A 33 6.97 4.33 -20.18
C GLY A 33 6.52 5.77 -19.87
N ARG A 34 6.11 6.48 -20.93
CA ARG A 34 5.67 7.88 -20.87
C ARG A 34 4.47 8.08 -19.93
N SER A 35 3.54 7.14 -19.91
CA SER A 35 2.35 7.22 -19.05
C SER A 35 2.73 7.24 -17.55
N LYS A 36 3.77 6.49 -17.17
CA LYS A 36 4.31 6.48 -15.81
C LYS A 36 4.96 7.82 -15.46
N LYS A 37 5.73 8.39 -16.39
CA LYS A 37 6.40 9.69 -16.20
C LYS A 37 5.36 10.81 -16.01
N ARG A 38 4.32 10.85 -16.85
CA ARG A 38 3.20 11.81 -16.69
C ARG A 38 2.51 11.67 -15.33
N PHE A 39 2.21 10.44 -14.90
CA PHE A 39 1.60 10.20 -13.60
C PHE A 39 2.49 10.68 -12.43
N LEU A 40 3.80 10.42 -12.50
CA LEU A 40 4.75 10.87 -11.48
C LEU A 40 4.88 12.39 -11.45
N TYR A 41 4.91 13.05 -12.61
CA TYR A 41 4.97 14.50 -12.70
C TYR A 41 3.73 15.14 -12.06
N ASN A 42 2.53 14.68 -12.44
CA ASN A 42 1.29 15.20 -11.89
C ASN A 42 1.25 15.04 -10.36
N LYS A 43 1.64 13.84 -9.87
CA LYS A 43 1.63 13.53 -8.44
C LYS A 43 2.64 14.35 -7.64
N ARG A 44 3.81 14.68 -8.22
CA ARG A 44 4.91 15.34 -7.51
C ARG A 44 4.91 16.85 -7.64
N TYR A 45 4.45 17.39 -8.78
CA TYR A 45 4.64 18.79 -9.12
C TYR A 45 3.32 19.49 -9.43
N ALA A 46 2.48 18.93 -10.31
CA ALA A 46 1.28 19.63 -10.79
C ALA A 46 0.16 19.74 -9.73
N SER A 47 0.02 18.75 -8.84
CA SER A 47 -1.03 18.75 -7.79
C SER A 47 -0.59 19.41 -6.48
N LEU A 48 0.51 20.15 -6.47
CA LEU A 48 1.02 20.81 -5.26
C LEU A 48 0.29 22.12 -4.96
N LYS A 49 0.12 22.42 -3.66
CA LYS A 49 -0.34 23.74 -3.21
C LYS A 49 0.80 24.76 -3.35
N LYS A 50 0.47 26.00 -3.72
CA LYS A 50 1.45 27.10 -3.81
C LYS A 50 2.22 27.23 -2.48
N GLY A 51 3.55 27.26 -2.53
CA GLY A 51 4.43 27.31 -1.34
C GLY A 51 4.93 25.95 -0.82
N THR A 52 4.44 24.83 -1.35
CA THR A 52 4.97 23.50 -0.98
C THR A 52 6.14 23.11 -1.87
N ASN A 53 7.30 22.78 -1.28
CA ASN A 53 8.47 22.36 -2.03
C ASN A 53 8.33 20.88 -2.47
N PRO A 54 8.27 20.58 -3.79
CA PRO A 54 8.15 19.21 -4.31
C PRO A 54 9.28 18.28 -3.85
N LEU A 55 10.48 18.82 -3.63
CA LEU A 55 11.67 18.06 -3.27
C LEU A 55 11.69 17.68 -1.79
N ARG A 56 10.93 18.38 -0.94
CA ARG A 56 10.82 18.10 0.51
C ARG A 56 9.58 17.28 0.88
N MET A 57 8.76 16.89 -0.10
CA MET A 57 7.60 16.04 0.13
C MET A 57 8.00 14.60 0.48
N LYS A 58 7.67 14.15 1.69
CA LYS A 58 7.89 12.77 2.12
C LYS A 58 6.78 11.85 1.58
N LEU A 59 6.87 11.51 0.30
CA LEU A 59 5.99 10.51 -0.33
C LEU A 59 6.12 9.18 0.42
N ASN A 60 4.98 8.56 0.77
CA ASN A 60 4.87 7.33 1.57
C ASN A 60 5.18 7.48 3.08
N SER A 61 4.96 8.64 3.70
CA SER A 61 4.97 8.78 5.17
C SER A 61 4.07 7.74 5.86
N ILE A 62 4.51 7.17 7.00
CA ILE A 62 3.77 6.16 7.77
C ILE A 62 2.38 6.68 8.16
N ALA A 63 2.31 7.92 8.66
CA ALA A 63 1.04 8.56 9.02
C ALA A 63 0.07 8.61 7.82
N MET A 64 0.56 9.06 6.66
CA MET A 64 -0.24 9.11 5.44
C MET A 64 -0.69 7.71 4.98
N GLN A 65 0.14 6.67 5.14
CA GLN A 65 -0.24 5.29 4.82
C GLN A 65 -1.35 4.77 5.73
N GLN A 66 -1.27 5.06 7.04
CA GLN A 66 -2.29 4.70 8.02
C GLN A 66 -3.63 5.38 7.70
N GLU A 67 -3.62 6.69 7.42
CA GLU A 67 -4.82 7.43 7.01
C GLU A 67 -5.44 6.89 5.71
N ILE A 68 -4.63 6.63 4.69
CA ILE A 68 -5.11 6.07 3.42
C ILE A 68 -5.73 4.68 3.65
N LYS A 69 -5.13 3.87 4.52
CA LYS A 69 -5.66 2.54 4.87
C LYS A 69 -7.00 2.65 5.60
N ALA A 70 -7.12 3.57 6.56
CA ALA A 70 -8.35 3.84 7.28
C ALA A 70 -9.47 4.32 6.33
N LYS A 71 -9.19 5.30 5.46
CA LYS A 71 -10.14 5.80 4.45
C LYS A 71 -10.61 4.71 3.49
N LYS A 72 -9.70 3.83 3.04
CA LYS A 72 -10.06 2.69 2.20
C LYS A 72 -10.96 1.69 2.93
N LYS A 73 -10.70 1.42 4.20
CA LYS A 73 -11.51 0.54 5.04
C LYS A 73 -12.92 1.10 5.21
N ALA A 74 -13.02 2.37 5.61
CA ALA A 74 -14.29 3.06 5.77
C ALA A 74 -15.12 3.05 4.47
N ARG A 75 -14.50 3.30 3.31
CA ARG A 75 -15.19 3.22 2.02
C ARG A 75 -15.71 1.81 1.69
N ILE A 76 -14.97 0.77 2.06
CA ILE A 76 -15.41 -0.62 1.86
C ILE A 76 -16.62 -0.92 2.77
N GLU A 77 -16.56 -0.47 4.02
CA GLU A 77 -17.65 -0.61 4.99
C GLU A 77 -18.91 0.13 4.53
N GLU A 78 -18.77 1.36 4.03
CA GLU A 78 -19.86 2.15 3.45
C GLU A 78 -20.50 1.46 2.23
N ILE A 79 -19.69 0.93 1.32
CA ILE A 79 -20.19 0.17 0.15
C ILE A 79 -20.94 -1.09 0.61
N ALA A 80 -20.46 -1.77 1.65
CA ALA A 80 -21.12 -2.95 2.20
C ALA A 80 -22.46 -2.60 2.86
N GLN A 81 -22.53 -1.50 3.61
CA GLN A 81 -23.77 -0.99 4.20
C GLN A 81 -24.80 -0.62 3.14
N LYS A 82 -24.40 0.15 2.11
CA LYS A 82 -25.27 0.53 0.99
C LYS A 82 -25.84 -0.69 0.26
N LYS A 83 -25.02 -1.74 0.04
CA LYS A 83 -25.50 -3.00 -0.55
C LYS A 83 -26.49 -3.74 0.35
N LYS A 84 -26.27 -3.75 1.66
CA LYS A 84 -27.16 -4.38 2.64
C LYS A 84 -28.50 -3.64 2.73
N GLU A 85 -28.50 -2.32 2.65
CA GLU A 85 -29.71 -1.49 2.63
C GLU A 85 -30.50 -1.64 1.33
N ALA A 86 -29.82 -1.69 0.18
CA ALA A 86 -30.46 -1.94 -1.11
C ALA A 86 -31.16 -3.31 -1.14
N GLY A 87 -30.49 -4.38 -0.67
CA GLY A 87 -31.10 -5.72 -0.58
C GLY A 87 -32.20 -5.87 0.47
N LYS A 88 -32.36 -4.90 1.38
CA LYS A 88 -33.49 -4.84 2.32
C LYS A 88 -34.73 -4.11 1.75
N LYS A 89 -34.57 -3.31 0.70
CA LYS A 89 -35.68 -2.62 0.03
C LYS A 89 -36.38 -3.47 -1.05
N GLU A 90 -35.77 -4.57 -1.45
CA GLU A 90 -36.30 -5.53 -2.44
C GLU A 90 -37.05 -6.72 -1.79
N LYS A 91 -37.26 -6.69 -0.46
CA LYS A 91 -38.14 -7.60 0.29
C LYS A 91 -39.18 -6.80 1.06
#